data_AF-A0A7C9AN97-F1
#
_entry.id   AF-A0A7C9AN97-F1
#
_cell.length_a   1.000
_cell.length_b   1.000
_cell.length_c   1.000
_cell.angle_alpha   90.00
_cell.angle_beta   90.00
_cell.angle_gamma   90.00
#
_symmetry.space_group_name_H-M   'P 1'
#
loop_
_entity.id
_entity.type
_entity.pdbx_description
1 polymer ?
#
loop_
_entity_poly.entity_id
_entity_poly.type
_entity_poly.pdbx_seq_one_letter_code
_entity_poly.pdbx_strand_id
1 'polypeptide(L)'
;NGLTYYVRCNSKPQMRAALALAVKVGSVFEEENERGIAHIVEHLAFSATNKYANHDLVKFLESIGAEFGACGNAYTSFDETVYELFVPIDKPGLLSEAIAVLSEFSSEIRISPEDLEKERGAVLEEYRLGRDANGRLGELCFASVLQGSKYA
;
A
#
# COMPACT_ATOMS: atom_id res chain seq x y z
N ASN A 1 -12.98 -18.56 0.83
CA ASN A 1 -13.12 -17.09 0.95
C ASN A 1 -13.19 -16.37 -0.40
N GLY A 2 -12.88 -17.01 -1.54
CA GLY A 2 -12.97 -16.37 -2.86
C GLY A 2 -11.68 -15.65 -3.31
N LEU A 3 -10.62 -15.71 -2.51
CA LEU A 3 -9.31 -15.15 -2.87
C LEU A 3 -8.74 -15.87 -4.10
N THR A 4 -8.37 -15.10 -5.12
CA THR A 4 -7.66 -15.61 -6.30
C THR A 4 -6.17 -15.43 -6.09
N TYR A 5 -5.37 -16.47 -6.39
CA TYR A 5 -3.92 -16.42 -6.24
C TYR A 5 -3.21 -16.90 -7.51
N TYR A 6 -2.02 -16.36 -7.74
CA TYR A 6 -1.13 -16.75 -8.82
C TYR A 6 0.24 -17.05 -8.23
N VAL A 7 0.86 -18.13 -8.69
CA VAL A 7 2.22 -18.52 -8.27
C VAL A 7 3.05 -18.74 -9.52
N ARG A 8 4.17 -18.03 -9.60
CA ARG A 8 5.13 -18.18 -10.70
C ARG A 8 6.50 -18.46 -10.12
N CYS A 9 7.12 -19.57 -10.55
CA CYS A 9 8.51 -19.84 -10.24
C CYS A 9 9.41 -18.91 -11.05
N ASN A 10 10.37 -18.28 -10.39
CA ASN A 10 11.39 -17.47 -11.02
C ASN A 10 12.76 -17.84 -10.45
N SER A 11 13.75 -18.06 -11.32
CA SER A 11 15.09 -18.49 -10.92
C SER A 11 15.99 -17.35 -10.41
N LYS A 12 15.61 -16.09 -10.67
CA LYS A 12 16.43 -14.91 -10.34
C LYS A 12 15.58 -13.73 -9.85
N PRO A 13 16.01 -13.00 -8.81
CA PRO A 13 17.17 -13.30 -7.96
C PRO A 13 16.94 -14.58 -7.14
N GLN A 14 18.03 -15.29 -6.86
CA GLN A 14 17.97 -16.54 -6.10
C GLN A 14 17.58 -16.29 -4.65
N MET A 15 16.93 -17.27 -4.01
CA MET A 15 16.55 -17.21 -2.59
C MET A 15 15.74 -15.96 -2.22
N ARG A 16 14.86 -15.54 -3.13
CA ARG A 16 13.91 -14.44 -2.94
C ARG A 16 12.51 -14.83 -3.40
N ALA A 17 11.51 -14.25 -2.76
CA ALA A 17 10.12 -14.28 -3.19
C ALA A 17 9.57 -12.85 -3.28
N ALA A 18 8.85 -12.56 -4.35
CA ALA A 18 8.03 -11.37 -4.46
C ALA A 18 6.58 -11.77 -4.16
N LEU A 19 5.97 -11.11 -3.19
CA LEU A 19 4.60 -11.29 -2.78
C LEU A 19 3.83 -10.01 -3.10
N ALA A 20 2.61 -10.15 -3.60
CA ALA A 20 1.73 -9.02 -3.83
C ALA A 20 0.30 -9.38 -3.41
N LEU A 21 -0.32 -8.50 -2.62
CA LEU A 21 -1.76 -8.48 -2.36
C LEU A 21 -2.37 -7.35 -3.18
N ALA A 22 -3.08 -7.71 -4.25
CA ALA A 22 -3.81 -6.75 -5.07
C ALA A 22 -5.29 -6.70 -4.66
N VAL A 23 -5.73 -5.55 -4.17
CA VAL A 23 -7.12 -5.23 -3.88
C VAL A 23 -7.68 -4.48 -5.07
N LYS A 24 -8.72 -5.04 -5.71
CA LYS A 24 -9.36 -4.47 -6.92
C LYS A 24 -10.30 -3.31 -6.60
N VAL A 25 -9.80 -2.38 -5.79
CA VAL A 25 -10.46 -1.14 -5.38
C VAL A 25 -9.37 -0.09 -5.30
N GLY A 26 -9.52 0.98 -6.07
CA GLY A 26 -8.69 2.19 -5.99
C GLY A 26 -9.58 3.43 -5.86
N SER A 27 -9.04 4.61 -6.17
CA SER A 27 -9.75 5.88 -5.98
C SER A 27 -11.01 6.06 -6.85
N VAL A 28 -11.16 5.33 -7.96
CA VAL A 28 -12.35 5.42 -8.83
C VAL A 28 -13.64 4.92 -8.16
N PHE A 29 -13.49 4.18 -7.06
CA PHE A 29 -14.61 3.65 -6.27
C PHE A 29 -15.01 4.57 -5.11
N GLU A 30 -14.29 5.67 -4.89
CA GLU A 30 -14.62 6.64 -3.84
C GLU A 30 -15.79 7.52 -4.26
N GLU A 31 -16.73 7.74 -3.34
CA GLU A 31 -17.73 8.79 -3.49
C GLU A 31 -17.11 10.19 -3.26
N GLU A 32 -17.84 11.24 -3.62
CA GLU A 32 -17.35 12.63 -3.52
C GLU A 32 -16.88 13.00 -2.10
N ASN A 33 -17.52 12.44 -1.06
CA ASN A 33 -17.17 12.64 0.34
C ASN A 33 -16.11 11.65 0.87
N GLU A 34 -15.59 10.78 0.02
CA GLU A 34 -14.62 9.72 0.34
C GLU A 34 -13.28 9.91 -0.36
N ARG A 35 -13.09 11.02 -1.07
CA ARG A 35 -11.86 11.28 -1.84
C ARG A 35 -10.61 11.18 -0.97
N GLY A 36 -9.72 10.27 -1.33
CA GLY A 36 -8.46 9.98 -0.65
C GLY A 36 -8.54 8.92 0.46
N ILE A 37 -9.72 8.31 0.68
CA ILE A 37 -9.87 7.24 1.68
C ILE A 37 -9.11 5.97 1.28
N ALA A 38 -9.08 5.58 0.01
CA ALA A 38 -8.34 4.40 -0.44
C ALA A 38 -6.84 4.53 -0.12
N HIS A 39 -6.28 5.72 -0.35
CA HIS A 39 -4.87 6.00 -0.07
C HIS A 39 -4.57 6.04 1.43
N ILE A 40 -5.42 6.67 2.26
CA ILE A 40 -5.17 6.68 3.71
C ILE A 40 -5.34 5.30 4.34
N VAL A 41 -6.24 4.46 3.80
CA VAL A 41 -6.37 3.06 4.24
C VAL A 41 -5.12 2.25 3.91
N GLU A 42 -4.50 2.51 2.75
CA GLU A 42 -3.21 1.91 2.39
C GLU A 42 -2.11 2.28 3.39
N HIS A 43 -2.01 3.56 3.78
CA HIS A 43 -1.08 4.00 4.83
C HIS A 43 -1.35 3.32 6.17
N LEU A 44 -2.62 3.25 6.59
CA LEU A 44 -3.02 2.60 7.83
C LEU A 44 -2.70 1.11 7.87
N ALA A 45 -2.58 0.44 6.72
CA ALA A 45 -2.13 -0.95 6.69
C ALA A 45 -0.72 -1.09 7.28
N PHE A 46 0.14 -0.08 7.13
CA PHE A 46 1.50 -0.11 7.65
C PHE A 46 1.62 0.31 9.12
N SER A 47 0.64 1.03 9.67
CA SER A 47 0.75 1.58 11.03
C SER A 47 -0.28 1.04 12.03
N ALA A 48 -1.41 0.53 11.55
CA ALA A 48 -2.62 0.33 12.35
C ALA A 48 -3.28 -1.05 12.17
N THR A 49 -2.53 -2.16 12.08
CA THR A 49 -3.13 -3.52 12.09
C THR A 49 -3.31 -4.09 13.49
N ASN A 50 -4.29 -4.97 13.69
CA ASN A 50 -4.59 -5.60 14.98
C ASN A 50 -3.38 -6.34 15.59
N LYS A 51 -2.67 -7.12 14.78
CA LYS A 51 -1.56 -7.94 15.27
C LYS A 51 -0.20 -7.27 15.19
N TYR A 52 0.05 -6.47 14.15
CA TYR A 52 1.32 -5.78 13.96
C TYR A 52 1.14 -4.29 14.29
N ALA A 53 1.65 -3.88 15.45
CA ALA A 53 1.81 -2.46 15.72
C ALA A 53 2.85 -1.88 14.74
N ASN A 54 2.75 -0.58 14.43
CA ASN A 54 3.66 0.13 13.51
C ASN A 54 5.14 -0.30 13.67
N HIS A 55 5.66 -0.27 14.90
CA HIS A 55 7.04 -0.63 15.19
C HIS A 55 7.40 -2.11 14.92
N ASP A 56 6.45 -3.05 15.08
CA ASP A 56 6.69 -4.46 14.80
C ASP A 56 6.77 -4.73 13.30
N LEU A 57 5.92 -4.05 12.52
CA LEU A 57 5.97 -4.13 11.07
C LEU A 57 7.24 -3.49 10.51
N VAL A 58 7.62 -2.31 10.99
CA VAL A 58 8.90 -1.64 10.63
C VAL A 58 10.07 -2.58 10.89
N LYS A 59 10.14 -3.19 12.08
CA LYS A 59 11.19 -4.18 12.41
C LYS A 59 11.18 -5.38 11.49
N PHE A 60 10.01 -5.90 11.14
CA PHE A 60 9.90 -7.02 10.21
C PHE A 60 10.45 -6.62 8.83
N LEU A 61 10.04 -5.47 8.30
CA LEU A 61 10.52 -4.92 7.04
C LEU A 61 12.04 -4.69 7.06
N GLU A 62 12.59 -4.09 8.12
CA GLU A 62 14.03 -3.95 8.30
C GLU A 62 14.75 -5.32 8.34
N SER A 63 14.14 -6.32 8.99
CA SER A 63 14.74 -7.67 9.11
C SER A 63 14.86 -8.41 7.78
N ILE A 64 13.97 -8.12 6.83
CA ILE A 64 14.02 -8.65 5.45
C ILE A 64 14.88 -7.79 4.53
N GLY A 65 15.48 -6.71 5.05
CA GLY A 65 16.33 -5.78 4.30
C GLY A 65 15.54 -4.79 3.46
N ALA A 66 14.27 -4.55 3.76
CA ALA A 66 13.52 -3.43 3.22
C ALA A 66 13.85 -2.17 4.05
N GLU A 67 14.36 -1.13 3.39
CA GLU A 67 14.48 0.19 4.02
C GLU A 67 13.09 0.82 4.13
N PHE A 68 12.80 1.49 5.25
CA PHE A 68 11.58 2.28 5.47
C PHE A 68 11.79 3.73 4.95
N GLY A 69 10.87 4.23 4.14
CA GLY A 69 10.96 5.49 3.39
C GLY A 69 9.77 5.64 2.42
N ALA A 70 9.90 6.45 1.36
CA ALA A 70 8.96 6.51 0.23
C ALA A 70 8.89 5.17 -0.55
N CYS A 71 8.51 4.12 0.15
CA CYS A 71 8.65 2.74 -0.25
C CYS A 71 7.53 2.40 -1.20
N GLY A 72 7.88 2.10 -2.45
CA GLY A 72 7.01 1.40 -3.41
C GLY A 72 6.68 -0.04 -3.00
N ASN A 73 6.47 -0.29 -1.71
CA ASN A 73 5.93 -1.52 -1.15
C ASN A 73 4.40 -1.47 -1.09
N ALA A 74 3.78 -0.33 -1.34
CA ALA A 74 2.38 -0.26 -1.68
C ALA A 74 2.11 0.93 -2.58
N TYR A 75 0.98 0.90 -3.27
CA TYR A 75 0.44 2.04 -3.96
C TYR A 75 -1.07 1.93 -4.08
N THR A 76 -1.72 3.09 -4.15
CA THR A 76 -3.12 3.22 -4.54
C THR A 76 -3.21 3.95 -5.86
N SER A 77 -3.84 3.31 -6.84
CA SER A 77 -4.13 3.86 -8.17
C SER A 77 -5.64 4.14 -8.29
N PHE A 78 -6.10 4.46 -9.51
CA PHE A 78 -7.52 4.59 -9.77
C PHE A 78 -8.27 3.27 -9.58
N ASP A 79 -7.71 2.15 -10.06
CA ASP A 79 -8.44 0.88 -10.17
C ASP A 79 -8.13 -0.10 -9.02
N GLU A 80 -6.97 0.05 -8.38
CA GLU A 80 -6.47 -0.91 -7.40
C GLU A 80 -5.55 -0.29 -6.35
N THR A 81 -5.51 -0.95 -5.19
CA THR A 81 -4.51 -0.77 -4.14
C THR A 81 -3.71 -2.06 -4.01
N VAL A 82 -2.38 -1.98 -4.12
CA VAL A 82 -1.49 -3.14 -4.13
C VAL A 82 -0.47 -3.00 -3.02
N TYR A 83 -0.27 -4.07 -2.25
CA TYR A 83 0.78 -4.20 -1.24
C TYR A 83 1.78 -5.24 -1.69
N GLU A 84 3.05 -4.88 -1.77
CA GLU A 84 4.16 -5.67 -2.28
C GLU A 84 5.22 -5.89 -1.20
N LEU A 85 5.63 -7.15 -1.03
CA LEU A 85 6.73 -7.53 -0.15
C LEU A 85 7.76 -8.33 -0.91
N PHE A 86 9.01 -7.88 -0.87
CA PHE A 86 10.13 -8.60 -1.44
C PHE A 86 10.97 -9.23 -0.33
N VAL A 87 10.91 -10.55 -0.19
CA VAL A 87 11.41 -11.25 1.01
C VAL A 87 12.49 -12.28 0.70
N PRO A 88 13.52 -12.40 1.56
CA PRO A 88 14.44 -13.52 1.53
C PRO A 88 13.75 -14.81 1.98
N ILE A 89 14.05 -15.91 1.29
CA ILE A 89 13.53 -17.26 1.60
C ILE A 89 14.64 -18.22 2.04
N ASP A 90 15.78 -17.68 2.47
CA ASP A 90 16.94 -18.41 2.98
C ASP A 90 16.80 -18.82 4.44
N LYS A 91 15.98 -18.08 5.22
CA LYS A 91 15.65 -18.41 6.61
C LYS A 91 14.24 -19.00 6.71
N PRO A 92 14.06 -20.11 7.45
CA PRO A 92 12.73 -20.65 7.70
C PRO A 92 11.89 -19.64 8.49
N GLY A 93 10.62 -19.51 8.13
CA GLY A 93 9.66 -18.65 8.83
C GLY A 93 9.39 -17.29 8.18
N LEU A 94 10.38 -16.67 7.51
CA LEU A 94 10.21 -15.33 6.92
C LEU A 94 9.11 -15.26 5.87
N LEU A 95 9.03 -16.28 5.00
CA LEU A 95 7.96 -16.36 4.00
C LEU A 95 6.58 -16.46 4.65
N SER A 96 6.46 -17.27 5.71
CA SER A 96 5.20 -17.45 6.44
C SER A 96 4.79 -16.18 7.17
N GLU A 97 5.76 -15.46 7.74
CA GLU A 97 5.53 -14.18 8.40
C GLU A 97 5.11 -13.09 7.41
N ALA A 98 5.72 -13.03 6.23
CA ALA A 98 5.34 -12.10 5.17
C ALA A 98 3.90 -12.35 4.68
N ILE A 99 3.52 -13.62 4.52
CA ILE A 99 2.13 -13.98 4.18
C ILE A 99 1.17 -13.60 5.31
N ALA A 100 1.58 -13.74 6.58
CA ALA A 100 0.77 -13.33 7.72
C ALA A 100 0.57 -11.80 7.77
N VAL A 101 1.60 -11.01 7.43
CA VAL A 101 1.49 -9.55 7.29
C VAL A 101 0.48 -9.18 6.20
N LEU A 102 0.60 -9.77 4.99
CA LEU A 102 -0.38 -9.53 3.92
C LEU A 102 -1.80 -9.97 4.31
N SER A 103 -1.92 -11.04 5.11
CA SER A 103 -3.22 -11.47 5.64
C SER A 103 -3.83 -10.39 6.55
N GLU A 104 -3.05 -9.73 7.39
CA GLU A 104 -3.55 -8.64 8.25
C GLU A 104 -3.96 -7.43 7.42
N PHE A 105 -3.20 -7.07 6.38
CA PHE A 105 -3.58 -6.00 5.46
C PHE A 105 -4.90 -6.27 4.75
N SER A 106 -5.28 -7.54 4.58
CA SER A 106 -6.50 -7.90 3.88
C SER A 106 -7.79 -7.75 4.70
N SER A 107 -7.73 -7.77 6.03
CA SER A 107 -8.96 -7.76 6.87
C SER A 107 -8.84 -7.14 8.25
N GLU A 108 -7.64 -6.82 8.74
CA GLU A 108 -7.40 -6.46 10.15
C GLU A 108 -6.83 -5.05 10.32
N ILE A 109 -7.01 -4.17 9.32
CA ILE A 109 -6.67 -2.75 9.40
C ILE A 109 -7.65 -2.06 10.35
N ARG A 110 -7.14 -1.42 11.39
CA ARG A 110 -7.92 -0.59 12.30
C ARG A 110 -8.09 0.80 11.72
N ILE A 111 -9.29 1.33 11.92
CA ILE A 111 -9.64 2.70 11.54
C ILE A 111 -10.27 3.35 12.77
N SER A 112 -9.45 4.08 13.53
CA SER A 112 -9.88 4.88 14.67
C SER A 112 -9.50 6.36 14.45
N PRO A 113 -10.18 7.32 15.09
CA PRO A 113 -9.79 8.72 15.05
C PRO A 113 -8.32 8.94 15.45
N GLU A 114 -7.83 8.17 16.42
CA GLU A 114 -6.45 8.24 16.91
C GLU A 114 -5.43 7.71 15.89
N ASP A 115 -5.76 6.64 15.16
CA ASP A 115 -4.89 6.10 14.10
C ASP A 115 -4.83 7.07 12.91
N LEU A 116 -5.98 7.62 12.50
CA LEU A 116 -6.07 8.61 11.43
C LEU A 116 -5.26 9.88 11.74
N GLU A 117 -5.32 10.38 12.96
CA GLU A 117 -4.61 11.61 13.33
C GLU A 117 -3.09 11.44 13.32
N LYS A 118 -2.59 10.23 13.60
CA LYS A 118 -1.15 9.92 13.51
C LYS A 118 -0.65 9.92 12.06
N GLU A 119 -1.44 9.37 11.14
CA GLU A 119 -1.06 9.30 9.72
C GLU A 119 -1.37 10.56 8.91
N ARG A 120 -2.30 11.39 9.39
CA ARG A 120 -2.70 12.64 8.71
C ARG A 120 -1.50 13.50 8.32
N GLY A 121 -0.49 13.62 9.19
CA GLY A 121 0.70 14.42 8.94
C GLY A 121 1.54 13.90 7.76
N ALA A 122 1.71 12.59 7.65
CA ALA A 122 2.48 11.96 6.57
C ALA A 122 1.78 12.14 5.22
N VAL A 123 0.48 11.83 5.14
CA VAL A 123 -0.32 11.98 3.92
C VAL A 123 -0.36 13.43 3.44
N LEU A 124 -0.49 14.39 4.36
CA LEU A 124 -0.48 15.82 4.00
C LEU A 124 0.89 16.29 3.48
N GLU A 125 1.98 15.73 4.00
CA GLU A 125 3.31 16.05 3.52
C GLU A 125 3.58 15.46 2.13
N GLU A 126 3.12 14.23 1.85
CA GLU A 126 3.15 13.65 0.51
C GLU A 126 2.35 14.47 -0.48
N TYR A 127 1.13 14.86 -0.12
CA TYR A 127 0.32 15.77 -0.93
C TYR A 127 1.06 17.08 -1.22
N ARG A 128 1.71 17.67 -0.20
CA ARG A 128 2.49 18.91 -0.35
C ARG A 128 3.67 18.72 -1.31
N LEU A 129 4.40 17.62 -1.20
CA LEU A 129 5.54 17.28 -2.07
C LEU A 129 5.09 17.03 -3.52
N GLY A 130 3.92 16.42 -3.70
CA GLY A 130 3.31 16.18 -5.01
C GLY A 130 2.91 17.45 -5.77
N ARG A 131 2.87 18.64 -5.13
CA ARG A 131 2.49 19.90 -5.80
C ARG A 131 3.65 20.61 -6.51
N ASP A 132 4.67 19.87 -6.94
CA ASP A 132 5.77 20.41 -7.73
C ASP A 132 5.32 20.79 -9.16
N ALA A 133 6.27 21.17 -10.04
CA ALA A 133 5.92 21.55 -11.41
C ALA A 133 5.31 20.39 -12.20
N ASN A 134 5.79 19.17 -12.01
CA ASN A 134 5.31 17.99 -12.73
C ASN A 134 3.93 17.57 -12.24
N GLY A 135 3.70 17.57 -10.92
CA GLY A 135 2.40 17.24 -10.35
C GLY A 135 1.31 18.20 -10.80
N ARG A 136 1.57 19.51 -10.80
CA ARG A 136 0.60 20.50 -11.31
C ARG A 136 0.29 20.35 -12.79
N LEU A 137 1.30 20.03 -13.61
CA LEU A 137 1.08 19.73 -15.03
C LEU A 137 0.28 18.44 -15.21
N GLY A 138 0.58 17.41 -14.42
CA GLY A 138 -0.14 16.15 -14.38
C GLY A 138 -1.61 16.32 -14.03
N GLU A 139 -1.93 17.05 -12.96
CA GLU A 139 -3.30 17.36 -12.53
C GLU A 139 -4.12 18.00 -13.67
N LEU A 140 -3.56 19.02 -14.35
CA LEU A 140 -4.23 19.70 -15.46
C LEU A 140 -4.44 18.78 -16.67
N CYS A 141 -3.43 17.96 -16.99
CA CYS A 141 -3.51 16.97 -18.06
C CYS A 141 -4.58 15.92 -17.74
N PHE A 142 -4.59 15.35 -16.53
CA PHE A 142 -5.59 14.35 -16.11
C PHE A 142 -7.00 14.93 -16.12
N ALA A 143 -7.21 16.13 -15.55
CA ALA A 143 -8.51 16.80 -15.56
C ALA A 143 -9.04 17.02 -16.99
N SER A 144 -8.14 17.29 -17.95
CA SER A 144 -8.52 17.49 -19.36
C SER A 144 -8.78 16.17 -20.09
N VAL A 145 -7.92 15.18 -19.91
CA VAL A 145 -7.99 13.88 -20.63
C VAL A 145 -9.13 13.01 -20.10
N LEU A 146 -9.40 13.06 -18.79
CA LEU A 146 -10.37 12.20 -18.12
C LEU A 146 -11.75 12.86 -17.99
N GLN A 147 -11.92 14.09 -18.49
CA GLN A 147 -13.13 14.87 -18.36
C GLN A 147 -14.39 14.07 -18.75
N GLY A 148 -15.38 14.02 -17.84
CA GLY A 148 -16.64 13.31 -18.06
C GLY A 148 -16.58 11.79 -17.80
N SER A 149 -15.43 11.27 -17.37
CA SER A 149 -15.30 9.90 -16.89
C SER A 149 -15.36 9.84 -15.36
N LYS A 150 -15.45 8.62 -14.79
CA LYS A 150 -15.33 8.40 -13.35
C LYS A 150 -13.93 8.65 -12.79
N TYR A 151 -12.92 8.77 -13.65
CA TYR A 151 -11.52 9.00 -13.28
C TYR A 151 -11.18 10.50 -13.18
N ALA A 152 -12.15 11.38 -13.44
CA ALA A 152 -12.00 12.84 -13.42
C ALA A 152 -12.03 13.43 -12.01
#